data_AF-W2G8K8-F1
#
_entry.id   AF-W2G8K8-F1
#
_cell.length_a   1.000
_cell.length_b   1.000
_cell.length_c   1.000
_cell.angle_alpha   90.00
_cell.angle_beta   90.00
_cell.angle_gamma   90.00
#
_symmetry.space_group_name_H-M   'P 1'
#
loop_
_entity.id
_entity.type
_entity.pdbx_description
1 polymer ?
#
loop_
_entity_poly.entity_id
_entity_poly.type
_entity_poly.pdbx_seq_one_letter_code
_entity_poly.pdbx_strand_id
1 'polypeptide(L)'
;MPAFQQQTIVDFVTAENASATQQQLQAVHNGRGFCEESSVKVLETYLAEQVQNKTVDIDASLALLKLYQVYPATISAENVAKILVKGVMALPSTFFTGASTMVPESIREDANVTAVLHTGFMLQSCLFEDFWKESVTFAEKVPGFLESVRAYILTAISRSHSAISTEVFKAKLNVSDKEVADIVAAEKWTVADNLIQINPNEDNQMQAKKVQENIEFEDVLKVIHTLSR
;
A
#
# COMPACT_ATOMS: atom_id res chain seq x y z
N MET A 1 9.60 13.70 -12.51
CA MET A 1 9.23 13.31 -11.13
C MET A 1 7.76 12.90 -11.19
N PRO A 2 7.33 11.86 -10.48
CA PRO A 2 5.91 11.45 -10.49
C PRO A 2 5.03 12.59 -9.97
N ALA A 3 3.79 12.68 -10.44
CA ALA A 3 2.87 13.75 -10.03
C ALA A 3 2.58 13.74 -8.52
N PHE A 4 2.63 12.55 -7.90
CA PHE A 4 2.43 12.37 -6.47
C PHE A 4 3.49 11.42 -5.90
N GLN A 5 3.90 11.66 -4.65
CA GLN A 5 4.89 10.82 -3.97
C GLN A 5 4.19 9.68 -3.21
N GLN A 6 4.62 8.45 -3.46
CA GLN A 6 4.29 7.29 -2.62
C GLN A 6 5.28 7.18 -1.45
N GLN A 7 4.84 6.52 -0.38
CA GLN A 7 5.72 6.17 0.74
C GLN A 7 6.84 5.24 0.29
N THR A 8 8.02 5.41 0.86
CA THR A 8 9.14 4.49 0.65
C THR A 8 8.98 3.27 1.55
N ILE A 9 8.89 2.08 0.94
CA ILE A 9 8.91 0.83 1.68
C ILE A 9 10.34 0.55 2.11
N VAL A 10 10.53 0.31 3.40
CA VAL A 10 11.82 0.02 4.03
C VAL A 10 11.72 -1.26 4.86
N ASP A 11 12.87 -1.79 5.23
CA ASP A 11 12.99 -2.90 6.16
C ASP A 11 14.11 -2.57 7.16
N PHE A 12 13.76 -2.55 8.45
CA PHE A 12 14.69 -2.25 9.53
C PHE A 12 15.88 -3.23 9.59
N VAL A 13 15.79 -4.42 9.00
CA VAL A 13 16.87 -5.40 8.93
C VAL A 13 17.92 -5.02 7.88
N THR A 14 17.51 -4.34 6.81
CA THR A 14 18.38 -4.04 5.65
C THR A 14 18.68 -2.54 5.48
N ALA A 15 18.27 -1.69 6.43
CA ALA A 15 18.44 -0.25 6.35
C ALA A 15 19.92 0.20 6.40
N GLU A 16 20.41 0.85 5.34
CA GLU A 16 21.79 1.36 5.23
C GLU A 16 22.11 2.49 6.23
N ASN A 17 21.11 3.32 6.59
CA ASN A 17 21.23 4.41 7.57
C ASN A 17 20.22 4.20 8.71
N ALA A 18 20.39 3.12 9.46
CA ALA A 18 19.46 2.71 10.50
C ALA A 18 19.38 3.74 11.66
N SER A 19 18.16 4.14 12.02
CA SER A 19 17.88 4.93 13.23
C SER A 19 18.27 4.14 14.49
N ALA A 20 18.40 4.84 15.62
CA ALA A 20 18.67 4.18 16.90
C ALA A 20 17.62 3.11 17.24
N THR A 21 16.35 3.38 16.91
CA THR A 21 15.25 2.44 17.12
C THR A 21 15.32 1.24 16.17
N GLN A 22 15.71 1.44 14.90
CA GLN A 22 15.92 0.33 13.96
C GLN A 22 17.06 -0.60 14.41
N GLN A 23 18.17 -0.04 14.91
CA GLN A 23 19.27 -0.82 15.47
C GLN A 23 18.83 -1.62 16.70
N GLN A 24 18.02 -1.01 17.58
CA GLN A 24 17.46 -1.70 18.73
C GLN A 24 16.53 -2.85 18.32
N LEU A 25 15.66 -2.63 17.34
CA LEU A 25 14.77 -3.68 16.81
C LEU A 25 15.56 -4.82 16.15
N GLN A 26 16.62 -4.51 15.41
CA GLN A 26 17.49 -5.52 14.82
C GLN A 26 18.20 -6.36 15.89
N ALA A 27 18.68 -5.74 16.97
CA ALA A 27 19.27 -6.46 18.10
C ALA A 27 18.25 -7.39 18.79
N VAL A 28 17.03 -6.91 19.00
CA VAL A 28 15.94 -7.70 19.59
C VAL A 28 15.52 -8.86 18.68
N HIS A 29 15.45 -8.63 17.37
CA HIS A 29 15.14 -9.64 16.36
C HIS A 29 16.19 -10.78 16.39
N ASN A 30 17.48 -10.43 16.43
CA ASN A 30 18.57 -11.40 16.49
C ASN A 30 18.64 -12.13 17.84
N GLY A 31 18.18 -11.50 18.92
CA GLY A 31 18.22 -12.02 20.30
C GLY A 31 17.08 -12.97 20.70
N ARG A 32 16.15 -13.31 19.79
CA ARG A 32 14.89 -14.08 20.04
C ARG A 32 13.82 -13.39 20.91
N GLY A 33 14.04 -12.14 21.34
CA GLY A 33 13.11 -11.38 22.20
C GLY A 33 11.99 -10.63 21.46
N PHE A 34 11.90 -10.79 20.14
CA PHE A 34 10.98 -10.01 19.30
C PHE A 34 9.49 -10.19 19.64
N CYS A 35 9.14 -11.34 20.23
CA CYS A 35 7.77 -11.66 20.64
C CYS A 35 7.45 -11.26 22.10
N GLU A 36 8.33 -10.54 22.79
CA GLU A 36 8.10 -10.10 24.16
C GLU A 36 7.26 -8.82 24.25
N GLU A 37 6.55 -8.63 25.36
CA GLU A 37 5.77 -7.42 25.64
C GLU A 37 6.65 -6.14 25.64
N SER A 38 7.93 -6.27 26.00
CA SER A 38 8.93 -5.19 25.98
C SER A 38 9.13 -4.61 24.57
N SER A 39 8.99 -5.44 23.54
CA SER A 39 9.17 -5.07 22.13
C SER A 39 8.06 -4.16 21.61
N VAL A 40 6.87 -4.19 22.23
CA VAL A 40 5.72 -3.35 21.83
C VAL A 40 6.11 -1.87 21.85
N LYS A 41 6.71 -1.39 22.94
CA LYS A 41 7.09 0.03 23.08
C LYS A 41 8.12 0.47 22.04
N VAL A 42 9.05 -0.42 21.69
CA VAL A 42 10.08 -0.15 20.68
C VAL A 42 9.44 -0.04 19.30
N LEU A 43 8.51 -0.95 18.97
CA LEU A 43 7.76 -0.92 17.72
C LEU A 43 6.80 0.28 17.62
N GLU A 44 6.17 0.70 18.71
CA GLU A 44 5.35 1.92 18.75
C GLU A 44 6.19 3.18 18.49
N THR A 45 7.38 3.23 19.08
CA THR A 45 8.34 4.32 18.83
C THR A 45 8.76 4.31 17.36
N TYR A 46 9.05 3.14 16.80
CA TYR A 46 9.42 3.00 15.40
C TYR A 46 8.27 3.37 14.45
N LEU A 47 7.01 3.07 14.79
CA LEU A 47 5.85 3.51 14.03
C LEU A 47 5.75 5.04 14.00
N ALA A 48 6.06 5.73 15.10
CA ALA A 48 6.11 7.19 15.13
C ALA A 48 7.23 7.73 14.21
N GLU A 49 8.41 7.11 14.21
CA GLU A 49 9.51 7.46 13.29
C GLU A 49 9.09 7.25 11.82
N GLN A 50 8.42 6.14 11.51
CA GLN A 50 7.89 5.88 10.17
C GLN A 50 6.93 6.98 9.71
N VAL A 51 6.02 7.43 10.58
CA VAL A 51 5.10 8.55 10.30
C VAL A 51 5.87 9.82 9.98
N GLN A 52 6.88 10.17 10.79
CA GLN A 52 7.68 11.38 10.59
C GLN A 52 8.52 11.33 9.32
N ASN A 53 9.14 10.18 9.03
CA ASN A 53 10.08 9.99 7.93
C ASN A 53 9.39 9.65 6.60
N LYS A 54 8.06 9.51 6.57
CA LYS A 54 7.27 9.10 5.40
C LYS A 54 7.72 7.73 4.82
N THR A 55 8.18 6.84 5.70
CA THR A 55 8.55 5.46 5.37
C THR A 55 7.49 4.48 5.84
N VAL A 56 7.46 3.30 5.24
CA VAL A 56 6.59 2.19 5.63
C VAL A 56 7.43 0.94 5.80
N ASP A 57 7.42 0.36 6.99
CA ASP A 57 7.97 -0.94 7.28
C ASP A 57 6.82 -1.91 7.55
N ILE A 58 6.53 -2.73 6.54
CA ILE A 58 5.36 -3.61 6.53
C ILE A 58 5.48 -4.66 7.64
N ASP A 59 6.63 -5.33 7.72
CA ASP A 59 6.83 -6.43 8.65
C ASP A 59 6.84 -5.95 10.10
N ALA A 60 7.49 -4.83 10.39
CA ALA A 60 7.46 -4.24 11.73
C ALA A 60 6.04 -3.82 12.15
N SER A 61 5.25 -3.25 11.21
CA SER A 61 3.87 -2.83 11.49
C SER A 61 2.94 -4.02 11.72
N LEU A 62 3.07 -5.08 10.92
CA LEU A 62 2.29 -6.32 11.08
C LEU A 62 2.70 -7.06 12.37
N ALA A 63 3.99 -7.04 12.73
CA ALA A 63 4.47 -7.57 13.99
C ALA A 63 3.85 -6.84 15.20
N LEU A 64 3.76 -5.51 15.15
CA LEU A 64 3.10 -4.73 16.21
C LEU A 64 1.62 -5.11 16.36
N LEU A 65 0.88 -5.22 15.25
CA LEU A 65 -0.52 -5.72 15.30
C LEU A 65 -0.59 -7.12 15.89
N LYS A 66 0.37 -7.99 15.57
CA LYS A 66 0.41 -9.35 16.13
C LYS A 66 0.66 -9.33 17.63
N LEU A 67 1.58 -8.51 18.12
CA LEU A 67 1.84 -8.36 19.55
C LEU A 67 0.63 -7.81 20.30
N TYR A 68 -0.12 -6.88 19.72
CA TYR A 68 -1.38 -6.40 20.29
C TYR A 68 -2.42 -7.51 20.46
N GLN A 69 -2.46 -8.52 19.57
CA GLN A 69 -3.31 -9.70 19.77
C GLN A 69 -2.82 -10.60 20.91
N VAL A 70 -1.50 -10.71 21.09
CA VAL A 70 -0.89 -11.55 22.13
C VAL A 70 -0.97 -10.88 23.52
N TYR A 71 -0.84 -9.55 23.57
CA TYR A 71 -0.83 -8.75 24.79
C TYR A 71 -1.93 -7.67 24.76
N PRO A 72 -3.21 -8.04 25.01
CA PRO A 72 -4.34 -7.11 24.89
C PRO A 72 -4.25 -5.85 25.79
N ALA A 73 -3.54 -5.94 26.91
CA ALA A 73 -3.35 -4.81 27.84
C ALA A 73 -2.52 -3.67 27.24
N THR A 74 -1.77 -3.94 26.17
CA THR A 74 -0.89 -2.97 25.50
C THR A 74 -1.53 -2.29 24.29
N ILE A 75 -2.76 -2.67 23.91
CA ILE A 75 -3.41 -2.20 22.69
C ILE A 75 -3.60 -0.67 22.73
N SER A 76 -3.22 -0.03 21.63
CA SER A 76 -3.53 1.38 21.35
C SER A 76 -4.33 1.50 20.05
N ALA A 77 -5.60 1.93 20.17
CA ALA A 77 -6.46 2.15 19.00
C ALA A 77 -5.86 3.18 18.02
N GLU A 78 -5.19 4.21 18.55
CA GLU A 78 -4.52 5.23 17.73
C GLU A 78 -3.38 4.63 16.89
N ASN A 79 -2.55 3.76 17.48
CA ASN A 79 -1.45 3.11 16.75
C ASN A 79 -1.97 2.14 15.70
N VAL A 80 -3.04 1.39 16.00
CA VAL A 80 -3.69 0.53 15.01
C VAL A 80 -4.27 1.35 13.85
N ALA A 81 -4.93 2.47 14.12
CA ALA A 81 -5.40 3.37 13.08
C ALA A 81 -4.22 3.92 12.22
N LYS A 82 -3.11 4.32 12.83
CA LYS A 82 -1.90 4.75 12.09
C LYS A 82 -1.34 3.66 11.18
N ILE A 83 -1.29 2.41 11.64
CA ILE A 83 -0.83 1.25 10.85
C ILE A 83 -1.75 1.05 9.64
N LEU A 84 -3.07 1.13 9.82
CA LEU A 84 -4.02 1.02 8.72
C LEU A 84 -3.86 2.16 7.71
N VAL A 85 -3.66 3.39 8.18
CA VAL A 85 -3.38 4.56 7.32
C VAL A 85 -2.11 4.32 6.51
N LYS A 86 -1.03 3.86 7.14
CA LYS A 86 0.21 3.47 6.46
C LYS A 86 -0.02 2.36 5.43
N GLY A 87 -0.90 1.41 5.72
CA GLY A 87 -1.38 0.40 4.79
C GLY A 87 -2.01 1.00 3.54
N VAL A 88 -2.94 1.95 3.71
CA VAL A 88 -3.58 2.67 2.61
C VAL A 88 -2.54 3.43 1.78
N MET A 89 -1.59 4.09 2.43
CA MET A 89 -0.54 4.87 1.76
C MET A 89 0.47 4.00 0.99
N ALA A 90 0.50 2.69 1.25
CA ALA A 90 1.34 1.72 0.54
C ALA A 90 0.61 0.99 -0.60
N LEU A 91 -0.66 1.32 -0.89
CA LEU A 91 -1.38 0.75 -2.03
C LEU A 91 -0.59 1.04 -3.34
N PRO A 92 -0.45 0.05 -4.25
CA PRO A 92 -1.26 -1.19 -4.39
C PRO A 92 -0.75 -2.42 -3.60
N SER A 93 0.17 -2.26 -2.64
CA SER A 93 0.63 -3.38 -1.81
C SER A 93 -0.52 -4.07 -1.06
N THR A 94 -0.35 -5.36 -0.77
CA THR A 94 -1.30 -6.17 0.03
C THR A 94 -1.24 -5.84 1.52
N PHE A 95 -0.38 -4.92 1.95
CA PHE A 95 -0.20 -4.54 3.35
C PHE A 95 -1.50 -4.15 4.04
N PHE A 96 -2.32 -3.27 3.44
CA PHE A 96 -3.61 -2.87 4.03
C PHE A 96 -4.54 -4.08 4.26
N THR A 97 -4.64 -4.98 3.28
CA THR A 97 -5.44 -6.20 3.40
C THR A 97 -4.93 -7.09 4.54
N GLY A 98 -3.62 -7.26 4.67
CA GLY A 98 -3.03 -8.00 5.78
C GLY A 98 -3.34 -7.35 7.13
N ALA A 99 -3.12 -6.04 7.23
CA ALA A 99 -3.36 -5.28 8.46
C ALA A 99 -4.83 -5.32 8.89
N SER A 100 -5.79 -5.17 7.97
CA SER A 100 -7.22 -5.17 8.27
C SER A 100 -7.72 -6.49 8.88
N THR A 101 -7.15 -7.62 8.43
CA THR A 101 -7.46 -8.94 8.99
C THR A 101 -6.90 -9.15 10.40
N MET A 102 -5.85 -8.41 10.77
CA MET A 102 -5.16 -8.52 12.06
C MET A 102 -5.59 -7.49 13.10
N VAL A 103 -6.51 -6.59 12.77
CA VAL A 103 -7.09 -5.65 13.75
C VAL A 103 -7.78 -6.45 14.87
N PRO A 104 -7.43 -6.20 16.16
CA PRO A 104 -8.11 -6.81 17.30
C PRO A 104 -9.58 -6.40 17.36
N GLU A 105 -10.46 -7.36 17.71
CA GLU A 105 -11.92 -7.12 17.77
C GLU A 105 -12.30 -6.02 18.76
N SER A 106 -11.59 -5.94 19.90
CA SER A 106 -11.86 -4.98 20.98
C SER A 106 -11.79 -3.51 20.59
N ILE A 107 -11.07 -3.19 19.51
CA ILE A 107 -10.89 -1.82 19.01
C ILE A 107 -11.39 -1.65 17.58
N ARG A 108 -11.99 -2.69 16.99
CA ARG A 108 -12.48 -2.64 15.60
C ARG A 108 -13.59 -1.61 15.43
N GLU A 109 -14.41 -1.41 16.47
CA GLU A 109 -15.48 -0.41 16.53
C GLU A 109 -14.99 1.01 16.92
N ASP A 110 -13.69 1.19 17.17
CA ASP A 110 -13.14 2.54 17.38
C ASP A 110 -13.42 3.41 16.14
N ALA A 111 -13.80 4.66 16.37
CA ALA A 111 -14.22 5.56 15.30
C ALA A 111 -13.12 5.78 14.24
N ASN A 112 -11.86 5.91 14.66
CA ASN A 112 -10.76 6.14 13.73
C ASN A 112 -10.41 4.84 12.97
N VAL A 113 -10.39 3.71 13.67
CA VAL A 113 -10.13 2.40 13.07
C VAL A 113 -11.20 2.07 12.02
N THR A 114 -12.47 2.22 12.38
CA THR A 114 -13.62 1.97 11.50
C THR A 114 -13.57 2.88 10.26
N ALA A 115 -13.32 4.18 10.44
CA ALA A 115 -13.24 5.12 9.33
C ALA A 115 -12.13 4.76 8.34
N VAL A 116 -10.94 4.38 8.82
CA VAL A 116 -9.82 3.99 7.96
C VAL A 116 -10.08 2.64 7.28
N LEU A 117 -10.68 1.67 7.99
CA LEU A 117 -11.08 0.39 7.39
C LEU A 117 -12.07 0.58 6.24
N HIS A 118 -13.12 1.38 6.47
CA HIS A 118 -14.15 1.65 5.48
C HIS A 118 -13.58 2.35 4.24
N THR A 119 -12.83 3.43 4.44
CA THR A 119 -12.24 4.20 3.34
C THR A 119 -11.13 3.45 2.61
N GLY A 120 -10.32 2.65 3.31
CA GLY A 120 -9.35 1.78 2.66
C GLY A 120 -10.00 0.71 1.78
N PHE A 121 -11.15 0.15 2.21
CA PHE A 121 -11.93 -0.78 1.38
C PHE A 121 -12.51 -0.09 0.12
N MET A 122 -13.00 1.15 0.25
CA MET A 122 -13.45 1.94 -0.91
C MET A 122 -12.33 2.14 -1.92
N LEU A 123 -11.12 2.48 -1.46
CA LEU A 123 -9.96 2.65 -2.33
C LEU A 123 -9.59 1.34 -3.05
N GLN A 124 -9.53 0.21 -2.33
CA GLN A 124 -9.27 -1.10 -2.93
C GLN A 124 -10.35 -1.54 -3.94
N SER A 125 -11.60 -1.10 -3.71
CA SER A 125 -12.74 -1.34 -4.61
C SER A 125 -12.83 -0.32 -5.75
N CYS A 126 -11.84 0.58 -5.89
CA CYS A 126 -11.80 1.65 -6.87
C CYS A 126 -12.99 2.65 -6.80
N LEU A 127 -13.65 2.75 -5.65
CA LEU A 127 -14.75 3.69 -5.38
C LEU A 127 -14.20 5.07 -4.99
N PHE A 128 -13.37 5.66 -5.86
CA PHE A 128 -12.59 6.86 -5.54
C PHE A 128 -13.47 8.10 -5.29
N GLU A 129 -14.54 8.28 -6.06
CA GLU A 129 -15.43 9.43 -5.93
C GLU A 129 -16.21 9.40 -4.62
N ASP A 130 -16.55 8.22 -4.10
CA ASP A 130 -17.20 8.07 -2.81
C ASP A 130 -16.21 8.24 -1.66
N PHE A 131 -14.97 7.75 -1.81
CA PHE A 131 -13.89 8.01 -0.86
C PHE A 131 -13.72 9.51 -0.57
N TRP A 132 -13.79 10.37 -1.58
CA TRP A 132 -13.64 11.83 -1.40
C TRP A 132 -14.80 12.50 -0.67
N LYS A 133 -15.95 11.82 -0.51
CA LYS A 133 -17.10 12.32 0.26
C LYS A 133 -17.00 11.96 1.73
N GLU A 134 -16.22 10.93 2.07
CA GLU A 134 -16.02 10.46 3.43
C GLU A 134 -15.03 11.34 4.21
N SER A 135 -15.31 11.58 5.49
CA SER A 135 -14.42 12.38 6.33
C SER A 135 -13.38 11.49 7.04
N VAL A 136 -12.10 11.63 6.68
CA VAL A 136 -10.99 10.88 7.30
C VAL A 136 -9.99 11.80 8.01
N THR A 137 -10.52 12.66 8.89
CA THR A 137 -9.76 13.71 9.59
C THR A 137 -8.56 13.17 10.40
N PHE A 138 -8.63 11.92 10.88
CA PHE A 138 -7.50 11.28 11.54
C PHE A 138 -6.38 10.93 10.55
N ALA A 139 -6.72 10.34 9.41
CA ALA A 139 -5.74 9.95 8.39
C ALA A 139 -5.07 11.17 7.75
N GLU A 140 -5.81 12.26 7.57
CA GLU A 140 -5.29 13.53 7.03
C GLU A 140 -4.19 14.17 7.88
N LYS A 141 -4.13 13.86 9.19
CA LYS A 141 -3.04 14.30 10.07
C LYS A 141 -1.73 13.59 9.78
N VAL A 142 -1.77 12.43 9.12
CA VAL A 142 -0.57 11.67 8.75
C VAL A 142 0.07 12.35 7.52
N PRO A 143 1.33 12.81 7.62
CA PRO A 143 1.96 13.55 6.53
C PRO A 143 2.04 12.74 5.24
N GLY A 144 1.54 13.31 4.14
CA GLY A 144 1.59 12.68 2.81
C GLY A 144 0.42 11.74 2.51
N PHE A 145 -0.62 11.67 3.35
CA PHE A 145 -1.73 10.74 3.18
C PHE A 145 -2.49 10.97 1.87
N LEU A 146 -2.97 12.20 1.64
CA LEU A 146 -3.74 12.55 0.44
C LEU A 146 -2.91 12.39 -0.84
N GLU A 147 -1.64 12.74 -0.79
CA GLU A 147 -0.70 12.55 -1.91
C GLU A 147 -0.52 11.06 -2.23
N SER A 148 -0.36 10.21 -1.21
CA SER A 148 -0.21 8.76 -1.42
C SER A 148 -1.49 8.14 -2.01
N VAL A 149 -2.66 8.58 -1.55
CA VAL A 149 -3.95 8.14 -2.11
C VAL A 149 -4.09 8.56 -3.57
N ARG A 150 -3.79 9.82 -3.90
CA ARG A 150 -3.81 10.30 -5.30
C ARG A 150 -2.79 9.57 -6.17
N ALA A 151 -1.60 9.25 -5.65
CA ALA A 151 -0.60 8.46 -6.35
C ALA A 151 -1.12 7.04 -6.69
N TYR A 152 -1.82 6.40 -5.77
CA TYR A 152 -2.46 5.11 -6.01
C TYR A 152 -3.56 5.21 -7.07
N ILE A 153 -4.45 6.20 -6.95
CA ILE A 153 -5.54 6.44 -7.92
C ILE A 153 -4.95 6.66 -9.33
N LEU A 154 -3.91 7.48 -9.43
CA LEU A 154 -3.22 7.76 -10.68
C LEU A 154 -2.60 6.49 -11.29
N THR A 155 -1.98 5.66 -10.45
CA THR A 155 -1.44 4.35 -10.87
C THR A 155 -2.55 3.44 -11.38
N ALA A 156 -3.68 3.37 -10.68
CA ALA A 156 -4.84 2.56 -11.10
C ALA A 156 -5.40 3.03 -12.45
N ILE A 157 -5.54 4.34 -12.66
CA ILE A 157 -6.00 4.92 -13.94
C ILE A 157 -5.00 4.60 -15.06
N SER A 158 -3.70 4.81 -14.82
CA SER A 158 -2.63 4.55 -15.80
C SER A 158 -2.62 3.11 -16.32
N ARG A 159 -2.93 2.15 -15.45
CA ARG A 159 -2.97 0.72 -15.79
C ARG A 159 -4.26 0.27 -16.47
N SER A 160 -5.39 0.95 -16.21
CA SER A 160 -6.72 0.47 -16.62
C SER A 160 -7.30 1.19 -17.83
N HIS A 161 -6.80 2.37 -18.19
CA HIS A 161 -7.37 3.21 -19.23
C HIS A 161 -6.33 3.57 -20.30
N SER A 162 -6.66 3.40 -21.57
CA SER A 162 -5.87 3.98 -22.67
C SER A 162 -6.21 5.44 -22.92
N ALA A 163 -7.48 5.82 -22.69
CA ALA A 163 -7.94 7.21 -22.71
C ALA A 163 -9.02 7.44 -21.65
N ILE A 164 -9.08 8.64 -21.07
CA ILE A 164 -10.04 9.01 -20.03
C ILE A 164 -10.50 10.46 -20.21
N SER A 165 -11.79 10.75 -20.01
CA SER A 165 -12.29 12.12 -20.11
C SER A 165 -11.75 12.97 -18.96
N THR A 166 -11.47 14.25 -19.23
CA THR A 166 -10.92 15.17 -18.23
C THR A 166 -11.87 15.31 -17.03
N GLU A 167 -13.18 15.27 -17.24
CA GLU A 167 -14.19 15.35 -16.18
C GLU A 167 -14.13 14.17 -15.21
N VAL A 168 -14.06 12.93 -15.75
CA VAL A 168 -13.98 11.72 -14.93
C VAL A 168 -12.63 11.65 -14.22
N PHE A 169 -11.55 12.04 -14.88
CA PHE A 169 -10.22 12.11 -14.28
C PHE A 169 -10.20 13.05 -13.06
N LYS A 170 -10.77 14.25 -13.20
CA LYS A 170 -10.92 15.23 -12.10
C LYS A 170 -11.73 14.68 -10.95
N ALA A 171 -12.88 14.07 -11.24
CA ALA A 171 -13.76 13.50 -10.21
C ALA A 171 -13.04 12.40 -9.40
N LYS A 172 -12.27 11.54 -10.08
CA LYS A 172 -11.53 10.44 -9.43
C LYS A 172 -10.37 10.91 -8.57
N LEU A 173 -9.66 11.97 -8.95
CA LEU A 173 -8.51 12.49 -8.20
C LEU A 173 -8.87 13.60 -7.20
N ASN A 174 -10.08 14.16 -7.31
CA ASN A 174 -10.56 15.33 -6.57
C ASN A 174 -9.55 16.49 -6.64
N VAL A 175 -9.29 16.94 -7.88
CA VAL A 175 -8.35 18.02 -8.23
C VAL A 175 -8.99 19.06 -9.13
N SER A 176 -8.46 20.28 -9.10
CA SER A 176 -8.89 21.39 -9.94
C SER A 176 -8.37 21.29 -11.38
N ASP A 177 -8.97 22.04 -12.31
CA ASP A 177 -8.56 22.07 -13.72
C ASP A 177 -7.08 22.47 -13.91
N LYS A 178 -6.55 23.32 -13.02
CA LYS A 178 -5.15 23.74 -13.08
C LYS A 178 -4.20 22.59 -12.75
N GLU A 179 -4.52 21.83 -11.71
CA GLU A 179 -3.71 20.69 -11.27
C GLU A 179 -3.71 19.56 -12.29
N VAL A 180 -4.79 19.39 -13.07
CA VAL A 180 -4.82 18.38 -14.15
C VAL A 180 -3.73 18.62 -15.17
N ALA A 181 -3.52 19.88 -15.59
CA ALA A 181 -2.49 20.20 -16.57
C ALA A 181 -1.08 19.86 -16.06
N ASP A 182 -0.81 20.15 -14.78
CA ASP A 182 0.45 19.84 -14.12
C ASP A 182 0.68 18.32 -14.00
N ILE A 183 -0.37 17.57 -13.64
CA ILE A 183 -0.33 16.09 -13.53
C ILE A 183 -0.09 15.44 -14.90
N VAL A 184 -0.82 15.88 -15.93
CA VAL A 184 -0.68 15.37 -17.30
C VAL A 184 0.75 15.62 -17.82
N ALA A 185 1.32 16.80 -17.54
CA ALA A 185 2.69 17.12 -17.90
C ALA A 185 3.71 16.24 -17.15
N ALA A 186 3.49 16.01 -15.85
CA ALA A 186 4.37 15.16 -15.03
C ALA A 186 4.38 13.70 -15.50
N GLU A 187 3.22 13.16 -15.87
CA GLU A 187 3.05 11.78 -16.37
C GLU A 187 3.34 11.63 -17.88
N LYS A 188 3.67 12.74 -18.55
CA LYS A 188 3.94 12.82 -20.00
C LYS A 188 2.76 12.34 -20.86
N TRP A 189 1.54 12.55 -20.39
CA TRP A 189 0.32 12.25 -21.14
C TRP A 189 -0.04 13.38 -22.10
N THR A 190 -0.97 13.14 -23.01
CA THR A 190 -1.44 14.16 -23.96
C THR A 190 -2.94 14.40 -23.81
N VAL A 191 -3.40 15.62 -24.10
CA VAL A 191 -4.83 15.97 -24.08
C VAL A 191 -5.27 16.30 -25.50
N ALA A 192 -6.29 15.61 -25.98
CA ALA A 192 -6.94 15.87 -27.26
C ALA A 192 -8.45 15.97 -27.03
N ASP A 193 -9.09 17.07 -27.45
CA ASP A 193 -10.54 17.26 -27.42
C ASP A 193 -11.22 16.85 -26.08
N ASN A 194 -10.68 17.34 -24.96
CA ASN A 194 -11.17 17.04 -23.59
C ASN A 194 -10.95 15.58 -23.12
N LEU A 195 -10.16 14.80 -23.87
CA LEU A 195 -9.78 13.42 -23.57
C LEU A 195 -8.28 13.33 -23.30
N ILE A 196 -7.92 12.78 -22.14
CA ILE A 196 -6.54 12.52 -21.74
C ILE A 196 -6.13 11.16 -22.31
N GLN A 197 -5.10 11.15 -23.15
CA GLN A 197 -4.48 9.95 -23.71
C GLN A 197 -3.34 9.50 -22.78
N ILE A 198 -3.48 8.29 -22.27
CA ILE A 198 -2.53 7.67 -21.34
C ILE A 198 -1.50 6.91 -22.16
N ASN A 199 -0.22 7.07 -21.80
CA ASN A 199 0.85 6.36 -22.49
C ASN A 199 0.69 4.84 -22.32
N PRO A 200 0.79 4.07 -23.41
CA PRO A 200 0.69 2.63 -23.33
C PRO A 200 1.78 2.04 -22.42
N ASN A 201 1.39 1.10 -21.56
CA ASN A 201 2.28 0.38 -20.65
C ASN A 201 1.95 -1.12 -20.68
N GLU A 202 2.76 -1.94 -20.02
CA GLU A 202 2.60 -3.41 -20.02
C GLU A 202 1.23 -3.87 -19.52
N ASP A 203 0.64 -3.16 -18.57
CA ASP A 203 -0.65 -3.48 -17.95
C ASP A 203 -1.85 -2.99 -18.78
N ASN A 204 -1.68 -1.88 -19.51
CA ASN A 204 -2.72 -1.20 -20.28
C ASN A 204 -2.76 -1.66 -21.76
N GLN A 205 -1.78 -2.46 -22.19
CA GLN A 205 -1.79 -3.07 -23.51
C GLN A 205 -2.33 -4.50 -23.47
N MET A 206 -3.08 -4.87 -24.51
CA MET A 206 -3.52 -6.25 -24.70
C MET A 206 -2.30 -7.14 -24.96
N GLN A 207 -1.86 -7.89 -23.96
CA GLN A 207 -0.84 -8.91 -24.13
C GLN A 207 -1.49 -10.22 -24.56
N ALA A 208 -1.28 -10.61 -25.82
CA ALA A 208 -1.65 -11.93 -26.28
C ALA A 208 -0.78 -12.99 -25.59
N LYS A 209 -1.29 -13.63 -24.53
CA LYS A 209 -0.66 -14.84 -23.97
C LYS A 209 -0.76 -15.95 -25.00
N LYS A 210 0.33 -16.18 -25.74
CA LYS A 210 0.48 -17.36 -26.58
C LYS A 210 0.62 -18.56 -25.65
N VAL A 211 -0.49 -19.25 -25.38
CA VAL A 211 -0.45 -20.56 -24.72
C VAL A 211 0.05 -21.55 -25.76
N GLN A 212 1.37 -21.71 -25.81
CA GLN A 212 2.00 -22.82 -26.50
C GLN A 212 2.52 -23.75 -25.42
N GLU A 213 1.91 -24.91 -25.28
CA GLU A 213 2.46 -25.98 -24.45
C GLU A 213 3.74 -26.46 -25.11
N ASN A 214 4.88 -25.99 -24.59
CA ASN A 214 6.19 -26.45 -25.05
C ASN A 214 6.50 -27.76 -24.31
N ILE A 215 5.98 -28.88 -24.82
CA ILE A 215 6.37 -30.20 -24.34
C ILE A 215 7.71 -30.52 -25.01
N GLU A 216 8.80 -30.40 -24.26
CA GLU A 216 10.13 -30.76 -24.75
C GLU A 216 10.31 -32.28 -24.72
N PHE A 217 11.17 -32.80 -25.60
CA PHE A 217 11.44 -34.24 -25.69
C PHE A 217 11.92 -34.83 -24.35
N GLU A 218 12.69 -34.06 -23.58
CA GLU A 218 13.16 -34.41 -22.24
C GLU A 218 12.01 -34.63 -21.25
N ASP A 219 10.90 -33.92 -21.37
CA ASP A 219 9.73 -34.11 -20.52
C ASP A 219 8.98 -35.41 -20.84
N VAL A 220 8.99 -35.80 -22.12
CA VAL A 220 8.44 -37.09 -22.56
C VAL A 220 9.36 -38.25 -22.15
N LEU A 221 10.68 -38.06 -22.20
CA LEU A 221 11.66 -39.08 -21.78
C LEU A 221 11.49 -39.48 -20.31
N LYS A 222 11.19 -38.53 -19.42
CA LYS A 222 10.91 -38.82 -17.99
C LYS A 222 9.72 -39.76 -17.81
N VAL A 223 8.67 -39.58 -18.61
CA VAL A 223 7.48 -40.44 -18.61
C VAL A 223 7.83 -41.82 -19.16
N ILE A 224 8.54 -41.88 -20.30
CA ILE A 224 8.96 -43.15 -20.93
C ILE A 224 9.83 -43.98 -19.97
N HIS A 225 10.83 -43.36 -19.32
CA HIS A 225 11.69 -44.04 -18.36
C HIS A 225 10.93 -44.59 -17.14
N THR A 226 9.88 -43.90 -16.70
CA THR A 226 9.04 -44.35 -15.58
C THR A 226 8.15 -45.52 -15.99
N LEU A 227 7.65 -45.53 -17.23
CA LEU A 227 6.80 -46.59 -17.78
C LEU A 227 7.59 -47.81 -18.28
N SER A 228 8.89 -47.68 -18.55
CA SER A 228 9.75 -48.76 -19.04
C SER A 228 10.40 -49.60 -17.93
N ARG A 229 10.04 -49.38 -16.65
CA ARG A 229 10.53 -50.13 -15.50
C ARG A 229 9.43 -51.03 -14.94
#